data_AF-A0ABC8T9E8-F1
#
_entry.id   AF-A0ABC8T9E8-F1
#
_cell.length_a   1.000
_cell.length_b   1.000
_cell.length_c   1.000
_cell.angle_alpha   90.00
_cell.angle_beta   90.00
_cell.angle_gamma   90.00
#
_symmetry.space_group_name_H-M   'P 1'
#
loop_
_entity.id
_entity.type
_entity.pdbx_description
1 polymer ?
#
loop_
_entity_poly.entity_id
_entity_poly.type
_entity_poly.pdbx_seq_one_letter_code
_entity_poly.pdbx_strand_id
1 'polypeptide(L)'
;EGEAAAEETKKSNHVLRKLEKRQQDRKLGPHVEEQFGSGRLLAAISSRPGQCGRADGYILEGKELEFYMKKLQRKKGKGASGTA
;
A
#
# COMPACT_ATOMS: atom_id res chain seq x y z
N GLU A 1 -12.93 12.17 -7.41
CA GLU A 1 -12.71 13.54 -6.93
C GLU A 1 -11.77 13.52 -5.76
N GLY A 2 -10.77 14.40 -5.76
CA GLY A 2 -9.70 14.41 -4.76
C GLY A 2 -8.41 15.01 -5.28
N GLU A 3 -8.49 15.98 -6.19
CA GLU A 3 -7.36 16.88 -6.45
C GLU A 3 -7.36 17.92 -5.33
N ALA A 4 -6.81 17.54 -4.17
CA ALA A 4 -6.29 18.53 -3.25
C ALA A 4 -5.00 19.05 -3.90
N ALA A 5 -5.16 19.99 -4.85
CA ALA A 5 -4.09 20.86 -5.28
C ALA A 5 -3.56 21.52 -4.02
N ALA A 6 -2.44 21.00 -3.51
CA ALA A 6 -1.75 21.62 -2.40
C ALA A 6 -1.44 23.04 -2.84
N GLU A 7 -2.10 24.02 -2.22
CA GLU A 7 -1.88 25.44 -2.42
C GLU A 7 -0.40 25.69 -2.71
N GLU A 8 -0.11 26.36 -3.84
CA GLU A 8 1.23 26.78 -4.22
C GLU A 8 1.73 27.86 -3.26
N THR A 9 2.01 27.42 -2.04
CA THR A 9 2.69 28.18 -1.02
C THR A 9 4.11 28.42 -1.53
N LYS A 10 4.57 29.67 -1.47
CA LYS A 10 5.96 30.01 -1.83
C LYS A 10 6.92 29.22 -0.95
N LYS A 11 7.58 28.21 -1.52
CA LYS A 11 8.57 27.37 -0.83
C LYS A 11 9.94 28.03 -0.93
N SER A 12 10.73 27.98 0.14
CA SER A 12 12.10 28.45 0.12
C SER A 12 12.99 27.54 -0.75
N ASN A 13 14.06 28.09 -1.32
CA ASN A 13 15.02 27.34 -2.15
C ASN A 13 15.60 26.10 -1.43
N HIS A 14 15.74 26.16 -0.11
CA HIS A 14 16.20 25.03 0.70
C HIS A 14 15.15 23.89 0.75
N VAL A 15 13.86 24.22 0.83
CA VAL A 15 12.78 23.25 0.81
C VAL A 15 12.67 22.59 -0.57
N LEU A 16 12.78 23.37 -1.65
CA LEU A 16 12.77 22.83 -3.01
C LEU A 16 13.89 21.81 -3.23
N ARG A 17 15.13 22.16 -2.88
CA ARG A 17 16.28 21.25 -2.96
C ARG A 17 16.08 19.96 -2.12
N LYS A 18 15.44 20.09 -0.94
CA LYS A 18 15.13 18.94 -0.08
C LYS A 18 14.06 18.03 -0.69
N LEU A 19 13.06 18.62 -1.35
CA LEU A 19 12.01 17.86 -2.05
C LEU A 19 12.58 17.14 -3.27
N GLU A 20 13.38 17.82 -4.09
CA GLU A 20 14.07 17.22 -5.24
C GLU A 20 14.92 16.02 -4.81
N LYS A 21 15.74 16.18 -3.77
CA LYS A 21 16.55 15.07 -3.24
C LYS A 21 15.69 13.89 -2.77
N ARG A 22 14.53 14.14 -2.15
CA ARG A 22 13.60 13.08 -1.72
C ARG A 22 12.86 12.41 -2.88
N GLN A 23 12.61 13.14 -3.96
CA GLN A 23 11.90 12.60 -5.13
C GLN A 23 12.74 11.60 -5.91
N GLN A 24 14.06 11.77 -5.94
CA GLN A 24 14.97 10.87 -6.67
C GLN A 24 14.85 9.40 -6.23
N ASP A 25 14.75 9.17 -4.92
CA ASP A 25 14.68 7.82 -4.35
C ASP A 25 13.23 7.34 -4.11
N ARG A 26 12.23 8.17 -4.43
CA ARG A 26 10.81 7.86 -4.20
C ARG A 26 10.26 6.98 -5.32
N LYS A 27 10.71 5.73 -5.37
CA LYS A 27 10.18 4.71 -6.28
C LYS A 27 9.25 3.77 -5.51
N LEU A 28 8.00 3.66 -5.98
CA LEU A 28 7.03 2.71 -5.46
C LEU A 28 6.94 1.50 -6.39
N GLY A 29 6.64 0.32 -5.84
CA GLY A 29 6.40 -0.87 -6.65
C GLY A 29 5.09 -0.75 -7.43
N PRO A 30 5.01 -1.22 -8.70
CA PRO A 30 3.80 -1.07 -9.52
C PRO A 30 2.52 -1.62 -8.89
N HIS A 31 2.61 -2.79 -8.23
CA HIS A 31 1.47 -3.40 -7.54
C HIS A 31 1.01 -2.64 -6.30
N VAL A 32 1.93 -1.92 -5.65
CA VAL A 32 1.60 -1.07 -4.50
C VAL A 32 0.91 0.21 -4.98
N GLU A 33 1.38 0.79 -6.10
CA GLU A 33 0.75 1.95 -6.73
C GLU A 33 -0.69 1.66 -7.21
N GLU A 34 -0.92 0.49 -7.79
CA GLU A 34 -2.27 0.04 -8.17
C GLU A 34 -3.21 -0.04 -6.96
N GLN A 35 -2.72 -0.55 -5.82
CA GLN A 35 -3.51 -0.62 -4.59
C GLN A 35 -3.80 0.77 -3.99
N PHE A 36 -2.87 1.71 -4.09
CA PHE A 36 -3.12 3.11 -3.70
C PHE A 36 -4.25 3.72 -4.53
N GLY A 37 -4.34 3.41 -5.83
CA GLY A 37 -5.46 3.82 -6.69
C GLY A 37 -6.80 3.24 -6.22
N SER A 38 -6.82 2.02 -5.69
CA SER A 38 -8.02 1.39 -5.14
C SER A 38 -8.42 1.88 -3.73
N GLY A 39 -7.52 2.60 -3.05
CA GLY A 39 -7.70 3.03 -1.65
C GLY A 39 -7.65 1.89 -0.61
N ARG A 40 -7.31 0.66 -1.02
CA ARG A 40 -7.24 -0.52 -0.16
C ARG A 40 -5.89 -1.23 -0.32
N LEU A 41 -5.15 -1.30 0.78
CA LEU A 41 -3.83 -1.94 0.82
C LEU A 41 -3.91 -3.32 1.48
N LEU A 42 -3.12 -4.26 0.98
CA LEU A 42 -2.93 -5.55 1.64
C LEU A 42 -1.82 -5.44 2.69
N ALA A 43 -2.11 -5.91 3.90
CA ALA A 43 -1.18 -5.88 5.04
C ALA A 43 -1.21 -7.20 5.81
N ALA A 44 -0.10 -7.54 6.45
CA ALA A 44 0.01 -8.66 7.38
C ALA A 44 -0.07 -8.16 8.82
N ILE A 45 -0.94 -8.78 9.62
CA ILE A 45 -1.00 -8.55 11.07
C ILE A 45 0.17 -9.30 11.71
N SER A 46 1.09 -8.57 12.31
CA SER A 46 2.26 -9.13 13.01
C SER A 46 2.04 -9.26 14.52
N SER A 47 1.04 -8.57 15.06
CA SER A 47 0.64 -8.68 16.46
C SER A 47 -0.15 -9.96 16.76
N ARG A 48 -0.41 -10.21 18.05
CA ARG A 48 -1.31 -11.27 18.52
C ARG A 48 -2.53 -10.65 19.21
N PRO A 49 -3.57 -10.26 18.45
CA PRO A 49 -4.69 -9.46 18.96
C PRO A 49 -5.38 -10.05 20.19
N GLY A 50 -5.51 -11.38 20.27
CA GLY A 50 -6.13 -12.05 21.41
C GLY A 50 -5.37 -11.94 22.73
N GLN A 51 -4.09 -11.56 22.69
CA GLN A 51 -3.25 -11.36 23.88
C GLN A 51 -3.00 -9.87 24.14
N CYS A 52 -2.66 -9.11 23.09
CA CYS A 52 -2.27 -7.70 23.21
C CYS A 52 -3.41 -6.70 22.97
N GLY A 53 -4.59 -7.15 22.53
CA GLY A 53 -5.74 -6.28 22.21
C GLY A 53 -5.54 -5.38 20.99
N ARG A 54 -4.46 -5.55 20.23
CA ARG A 54 -4.08 -4.70 19.09
C ARG A 54 -3.84 -5.50 17.83
N ALA A 55 -4.18 -4.94 16.67
CA ALA A 55 -4.01 -5.54 15.35
C ALA A 55 -2.97 -4.77 14.52
N ASP A 56 -1.78 -4.61 15.10
CA ASP A 56 -0.66 -3.92 14.45
C ASP A 56 0.00 -4.83 13.41
N GLY A 57 0.56 -4.23 12.36
CA GLY A 57 1.06 -4.96 11.20
C GLY A 57 1.90 -4.10 10.26
N TYR A 58 2.22 -4.66 9.10
CA TYR A 58 2.98 -3.99 8.04
C TYR A 58 2.35 -4.23 6.68
N ILE A 59 2.62 -3.33 5.72
CA ILE A 59 2.12 -3.40 4.35
C ILE A 59 2.92 -4.45 3.57
N LEU A 60 2.23 -5.27 2.78
CA LEU A 60 2.89 -6.25 1.92
C LEU A 60 3.55 -5.57 0.72
N GLU A 61 4.83 -5.84 0.50
CA GLU A 61 5.60 -5.27 -0.61
C GLU A 61 6.37 -6.35 -1.39
N GLY A 62 6.78 -6.01 -2.62
CA GLY A 62 7.65 -6.85 -3.45
C GLY A 62 7.16 -8.30 -3.62
N LYS A 63 8.08 -9.25 -3.39
CA LYS A 63 7.82 -10.71 -3.59
C LYS A 63 6.74 -11.25 -2.66
N GLU A 64 6.61 -10.71 -1.46
CA GLU A 64 5.62 -11.15 -0.49
C GLU A 64 4.21 -10.79 -0.98
N LEU A 65 4.06 -9.57 -1.50
CA LEU A 65 2.81 -9.12 -2.09
C LEU A 65 2.39 -9.99 -3.28
N GLU A 66 3.31 -10.28 -4.19
CA GLU A 66 3.05 -11.15 -5.35
C GLU A 66 2.58 -12.55 -4.95
N PHE A 67 3.21 -13.13 -3.92
CA PHE A 67 2.87 -14.46 -3.41
C PHE A 67 1.43 -14.51 -2.90
N TYR A 68 1.05 -13.53 -2.06
CA TYR A 68 -0.29 -13.48 -1.49
C TYR A 68 -1.37 -13.10 -2.53
N MET A 69 -1.07 -12.22 -3.49
CA MET A 69 -1.97 -11.92 -4.59
C MET A 69 -2.30 -13.17 -5.42
N LYS A 70 -1.30 -13.95 -5.80
CA LYS A 70 -1.50 -15.24 -6.52
C LYS A 70 -2.36 -16.21 -5.70
N LYS A 71 -2.11 -16.30 -4.39
CA LYS A 71 -2.87 -17.18 -3.49
C LYS A 71 -4.33 -16.76 -3.37
N LEU A 72 -4.60 -15.46 -3.25
CA LEU A 72 -5.96 -14.90 -3.18
C LEU A 72 -6.72 -15.12 -4.50
N GLN A 73 -6.09 -14.89 -5.65
CA GLN A 73 -6.70 -15.14 -6.96
C GLN A 73 -7.07 -16.61 -7.15
N ARG A 74 -6.17 -17.53 -6.79
CA ARG A 74 -6.46 -18.99 -6.82
C ARG A 74 -7.61 -19.38 -5.90
N LYS A 75 -7.69 -18.78 -4.70
CA LYS A 75 -8.79 -19.01 -3.77
C LYS A 75 -10.11 -18.49 -4.32
N LYS A 76 -10.12 -17.31 -4.95
CA LYS A 76 -11.30 -16.73 -5.59
C LYS A 76 -11.84 -17.62 -6.72
N GLY A 77 -10.94 -18.17 -7.55
CA GLY A 77 -11.31 -19.11 -8.62
C GLY A 77 -11.88 -20.44 -8.10
N LYS A 78 -11.50 -20.89 -6.90
CA LYS A 78 -11.99 -22.13 -6.29
C LYS A 78 -13.24 -21.92 -5.41
N GLY A 79 -13.52 -20.68 -5.00
CA GLY A 79 -14.65 -20.31 -4.13
C GLY A 79 -15.96 -20.00 -4.87
N ALA A 80 -15.92 -19.76 -6.18
CA ALA A 80 -17.13 -19.56 -6.98
C ALA A 80 -17.89 -20.87 -7.31
N SER A 81 -17.31 -22.03 -6.99
CA SER A 81 -17.95 -23.36 -7.15
C SER A 81 -18.28 -24.01 -5.80
N GLY A 82 -18.38 -23.25 -4.72
CA GLY A 82 -18.45 -23.76 -3.35
C GLY A 82 -19.55 -23.15 -2.48
N THR A 83 -20.64 -22.69 -3.08
CA THR A 83 -21.91 -22.40 -2.38
C THR A 83 -23.01 -23.21 -3.06
N ALA A 84 -23.20 -24.42 -2.54
CA ALA A 84 -24.51 -25.05 -2.35
C ALA A 84 -24.86 -24.89 -0.87
#